data_AF-L7UHU7-F1
#
_entry.id   AF-L7UHU7-F1
#
_cell.length_a   1.000
_cell.length_b   1.000
_cell.length_c   1.000
_cell.angle_alpha   90.00
_cell.angle_beta   90.00
_cell.angle_gamma   90.00
#
_symmetry.space_group_name_H-M   'P 1'
#
loop_
_entity.id
_entity.type
_entity.pdbx_description
1 polymer ?
#
loop_
_entity_poly.entity_id
_entity_poly.type
_entity_poly.pdbx_seq_one_letter_code
_entity_poly.pdbx_strand_id
1 'polypeptide(L)'
;MRVPPGCESSQAGEYHHADNPAFRYHGEDDGGTLSLTVLRARTTEDGGTEPPESSASSIVLQRTPEGFVGETRATGFTGSGAPCPVTFPTELVACEDAGLTLRAVASTSIDEGCQPSRSGPPPVRLKQVLLRDPPDAGP
;
A
#
# COMPACT_ATOMS: atom_id res chain seq x y z
N MET A 1 6.49 6.01 23.64
CA MET A 1 6.38 5.73 22.20
C MET A 1 6.15 7.06 21.49
N ARG A 2 6.76 7.30 20.33
CA ARG A 2 6.54 8.47 19.45
C ARG A 2 5.70 8.04 18.24
N VAL A 3 4.53 7.47 18.53
CA VAL A 3 3.52 7.28 17.49
C VAL A 3 3.11 8.69 17.03
N PRO A 4 3.02 8.97 15.72
CA PRO A 4 2.58 10.28 15.24
C PRO A 4 1.22 10.62 15.86
N PRO A 5 0.94 11.89 16.18
CA PRO A 5 -0.39 12.29 16.65
C PRO A 5 -1.45 11.81 15.65
N GLY A 6 -2.57 11.25 16.15
CA GLY A 6 -3.64 10.68 15.33
C GLY A 6 -3.48 9.18 15.00
N CYS A 7 -2.26 8.63 15.12
CA CYS A 7 -1.98 7.21 14.88
C CYS A 7 -2.20 6.32 16.13
N GLU A 8 -2.66 6.90 17.25
CA GLU A 8 -2.87 6.21 18.52
C GLU A 8 -4.09 5.29 18.48
N SER A 9 -5.15 5.75 17.81
CA SER A 9 -6.41 5.03 17.59
C SER A 9 -6.29 3.98 16.49
N SER A 10 -7.31 3.13 16.36
CA SER A 10 -7.39 2.17 15.26
C SER A 10 -7.42 2.89 13.92
N GLN A 11 -6.58 2.43 12.99
CA GLN A 11 -6.56 2.92 11.61
C GLN A 11 -7.37 2.02 10.65
N ALA A 12 -8.25 1.16 11.19
CA ALA A 12 -9.15 0.38 10.37
C ALA A 12 -10.15 1.29 9.62
N GLY A 13 -10.53 0.91 8.41
CA GLY A 13 -11.47 1.66 7.57
C GLY A 13 -11.21 1.51 6.07
N GLU A 14 -12.08 2.10 5.26
CA GLU A 14 -11.86 2.19 3.82
C GLU A 14 -11.08 3.46 3.46
N TYR A 15 -10.22 3.35 2.45
CA TYR A 15 -9.45 4.45 1.93
C TYR A 15 -9.41 4.44 0.41
N HIS A 16 -9.15 5.58 -0.20
CA HIS A 16 -8.83 5.70 -1.62
C HIS A 16 -7.58 6.55 -1.84
N HIS A 17 -6.83 6.27 -2.91
CA HIS A 17 -5.64 7.05 -3.23
C HIS A 17 -6.03 8.46 -3.71
N ALA A 18 -5.46 9.50 -3.10
CA ALA A 18 -5.80 10.89 -3.41
C ALA A 18 -5.55 11.28 -4.88
N ASP A 19 -4.46 10.76 -5.47
CA ASP A 19 -4.10 11.03 -6.88
C ASP A 19 -4.89 10.14 -7.87
N ASN A 20 -5.40 8.98 -7.41
CA ASN A 20 -6.11 8.05 -8.26
C ASN A 20 -7.17 7.26 -7.47
N PRO A 21 -8.41 7.76 -7.38
CA PRO A 21 -9.45 7.17 -6.55
C PRO A 21 -9.94 5.79 -7.04
N ALA A 22 -9.50 5.33 -8.22
CA ALA A 22 -9.76 3.96 -8.68
C ALA A 22 -9.04 2.90 -7.81
N PHE A 23 -7.97 3.31 -7.11
CA PHE A 23 -7.30 2.48 -6.12
C PHE A 23 -7.93 2.70 -4.75
N ARG A 24 -8.74 1.72 -4.32
CA ARG A 24 -9.31 1.68 -2.97
C ARG A 24 -8.58 0.65 -2.12
N TYR A 25 -8.62 0.85 -0.81
CA TYR A 25 -7.92 0.04 0.18
C TYR A 25 -8.85 -0.27 1.34
N HIS A 26 -8.88 -1.52 1.76
CA HIS A 26 -9.46 -1.93 3.03
C HIS A 26 -8.37 -2.00 4.08
N GLY A 27 -8.46 -1.15 5.09
CA GLY A 27 -7.55 -1.12 6.22
C GLY A 27 -8.08 -1.92 7.41
N GLU A 28 -7.24 -2.81 7.92
CA GLU A 28 -7.44 -3.56 9.15
C GLU A 28 -6.31 -3.21 10.12
N ASP A 29 -6.65 -2.80 11.34
CA ASP A 29 -5.67 -2.49 12.38
C ASP A 29 -6.00 -3.24 13.68
N ASP A 30 -5.13 -4.18 14.05
CA ASP A 30 -5.24 -4.99 15.28
C ASP A 30 -4.56 -4.30 16.48
N GLY A 31 -4.28 -3.00 16.38
CA GLY A 31 -3.56 -2.21 17.39
C GLY A 31 -2.04 -2.43 17.41
N GLY A 32 -1.53 -3.50 16.78
CA GLY A 32 -0.10 -3.74 16.59
C GLY A 32 0.35 -3.73 15.12
N THR A 33 -0.55 -4.03 14.18
CA THR A 33 -0.27 -4.10 12.74
C THR A 33 -1.42 -3.48 11.97
N LEU A 34 -1.09 -2.58 11.05
CA LEU A 34 -2.01 -2.04 10.06
C LEU A 34 -1.77 -2.75 8.72
N SER A 35 -2.80 -3.40 8.20
CA SER A 35 -2.82 -4.04 6.88
C SER A 35 -3.77 -3.29 5.96
N LEU A 36 -3.28 -2.85 4.80
CA LEU A 36 -4.09 -2.21 3.75
C LEU A 36 -4.13 -3.13 2.54
N THR A 37 -5.31 -3.69 2.24
CA THR A 37 -5.53 -4.56 1.09
C THR A 37 -6.15 -3.78 -0.05
N VAL A 38 -5.57 -3.81 -1.26
CA VAL A 38 -6.14 -3.11 -2.41
C VAL A 38 -7.47 -3.76 -2.81
N LEU A 39 -8.55 -3.00 -2.65
CA LEU A 39 -9.85 -3.28 -3.21
C LEU A 39 -9.88 -2.63 -4.60
N ARG A 40 -9.48 -3.36 -5.65
CA ARG A 40 -9.62 -2.80 -6.99
C ARG A 40 -11.11 -2.67 -7.28
N ALA A 41 -11.60 -1.47 -7.63
CA ALA A 41 -12.95 -1.32 -8.15
C ALA A 41 -13.05 -2.23 -9.38
N ARG A 42 -13.97 -3.21 -9.33
CA ARG A 42 -14.37 -4.01 -10.50
C ARG A 42 -14.68 -3.01 -11.62
N THR A 43 -13.74 -2.79 -12.53
CA THR A 43 -14.06 -2.11 -13.77
C THR A 43 -14.81 -3.16 -14.57
N THR A 44 -16.13 -3.08 -14.55
CA THR A 44 -16.98 -3.80 -15.48
C THR A 44 -16.55 -3.42 -16.90
N GLU A 45 -16.59 -4.40 -17.81
CA GLU A 45 -16.38 -4.27 -19.27
C GLU A 45 -14.92 -4.30 -19.76
N ASP A 46 -14.29 -5.48 -19.73
CA ASP A 46 -13.92 -6.25 -20.94
C ASP A 46 -13.32 -7.58 -20.46
N GLY A 47 -13.45 -8.65 -21.25
CA GLY A 47 -13.06 -10.02 -20.88
C GLY A 47 -11.56 -10.24 -20.73
N GLY A 48 -10.95 -9.67 -19.68
CA GLY A 48 -9.56 -9.88 -19.30
C GLY A 48 -9.46 -10.71 -18.03
N THR A 49 -8.83 -11.87 -18.14
CA THR A 49 -8.46 -12.80 -17.06
C THR A 49 -8.29 -12.11 -15.70
N GLU A 50 -9.11 -12.50 -14.73
CA GLU A 50 -8.91 -12.16 -13.33
C GLU A 50 -7.45 -12.52 -12.98
N PRO A 51 -6.58 -11.55 -12.63
CA PRO A 51 -5.26 -11.90 -12.15
C PRO A 51 -5.46 -12.77 -10.89
N PRO A 52 -4.69 -13.86 -10.71
CA PRO A 52 -4.87 -14.75 -9.57
C PRO A 52 -4.83 -13.92 -8.29
N GLU A 53 -5.65 -14.27 -7.29
CA GLU A 53 -5.79 -13.55 -6.01
C GLU A 53 -4.44 -13.24 -5.34
N SER A 54 -3.39 -14.00 -5.68
CA SER A 54 -1.98 -13.75 -5.35
C SER A 54 -1.33 -12.49 -5.95
N SER A 55 -2.06 -11.69 -6.74
CA SER A 55 -1.60 -10.42 -7.34
C SER A 55 -2.19 -9.19 -6.62
N ALA A 56 -2.97 -9.41 -5.56
CA ALA A 56 -3.52 -8.33 -4.74
C ALA A 56 -2.35 -7.61 -4.04
N SER A 57 -2.09 -6.37 -4.47
CA SER A 57 -1.10 -5.54 -3.80
C SER A 57 -1.61 -5.23 -2.39
N SER A 58 -0.75 -5.39 -1.40
CA SER A 58 -1.07 -5.18 0.02
C SER A 58 0.03 -4.39 0.69
N ILE A 59 -0.31 -3.63 1.72
CA ILE A 59 0.66 -2.87 2.52
C ILE A 59 0.53 -3.37 3.95
N VAL A 60 1.61 -3.85 4.55
CA VAL A 60 1.62 -4.36 5.91
C VAL A 60 2.61 -3.55 6.72
N LEU A 61 2.11 -2.85 7.74
CA LEU A 61 2.90 -1.94 8.56
C LEU A 61 2.78 -2.32 10.03
N GLN A 62 3.91 -2.52 10.70
CA GLN A 62 3.96 -2.80 12.12
C GLN A 62 4.04 -1.50 12.90
N ARG A 63 3.23 -1.38 13.95
CA ARG A 63 3.26 -0.26 14.89
C ARG A 63 4.50 -0.38 15.77
N THR A 64 5.41 0.58 15.65
CA THR A 64 6.64 0.67 16.45
C THR A 64 6.66 1.95 17.28
N PRO A 65 7.55 2.07 18.27
CA PRO A 65 7.76 3.31 19.00
C PRO A 65 8.19 4.50 18.11
N GLU A 66 8.65 4.24 16.88
CA GLU A 66 9.10 5.23 15.90
C GLU A 66 8.02 5.56 14.85
N GLY A 67 6.87 4.86 14.87
CA GLY A 67 5.79 4.98 13.89
C GLY A 67 5.39 3.64 13.29
N PHE A 68 4.58 3.64 12.23
CA PHE A 68 4.29 2.39 11.51
C PHE A 68 5.31 2.17 10.39
N VAL A 69 5.99 1.04 10.40
CA VAL A 69 7.01 0.66 9.41
C VAL A 69 6.77 -0.76 8.92
N GLY A 70 7.00 -0.99 7.64
CA GLY A 70 6.85 -2.32 7.06
C GLY A 70 7.07 -2.29 5.57
N GLU A 71 6.17 -2.92 4.83
CA GLU A 71 6.38 -3.18 3.42
C GLU A 71 5.09 -3.15 2.60
N THR A 72 5.19 -2.62 1.38
CA THR A 72 4.22 -2.86 0.31
C THR A 72 4.62 -4.10 -0.45
N ARG A 73 3.71 -5.08 -0.54
CA ARG A 73 3.83 -6.30 -1.33
C ARG A 73 3.05 -6.12 -2.62
N ALA A 74 3.70 -6.35 -3.74
CA ALA A 74 3.09 -6.22 -5.06
C ALA A 74 3.66 -7.25 -6.04
N THR A 75 3.08 -7.32 -7.22
CA THR A 75 3.64 -8.05 -8.36
C THR A 75 4.29 -7.05 -9.30
N GLY A 76 5.61 -7.14 -9.46
CA GLY A 76 6.35 -6.42 -10.48
C GLY A 76 6.62 -7.32 -11.69
N PHE A 77 7.26 -6.77 -12.72
CA PHE A 77 7.64 -7.52 -13.91
C PHE A 77 9.14 -7.34 -14.18
N THR A 78 9.82 -8.42 -14.53
CA THR A 78 11.23 -8.39 -14.94
C THR A 78 11.39 -7.69 -16.29
N GLY A 79 12.63 -7.40 -16.71
CA GLY A 79 12.91 -6.90 -18.06
C GLY A 79 12.45 -7.86 -19.18
N SER A 80 12.29 -9.15 -18.88
CA SER A 80 11.74 -10.18 -19.77
C SER A 80 10.20 -10.29 -19.70
N GLY A 81 9.54 -9.50 -18.85
CA GLY A 81 8.08 -9.49 -18.68
C GLY A 81 7.54 -10.59 -17.77
N ALA A 82 8.39 -11.31 -17.05
CA ALA A 82 7.95 -12.35 -16.12
C ALA A 82 7.40 -11.71 -14.82
N PRO A 83 6.27 -12.18 -14.28
CA PRO A 83 5.73 -11.68 -13.02
C PRO A 83 6.62 -12.09 -11.84
N CYS A 84 6.96 -11.14 -10.99
CA CYS A 84 7.80 -11.31 -9.81
C CYS A 84 7.10 -10.75 -8.56
N PRO A 85 7.01 -11.52 -7.46
CA PRO A 85 6.62 -10.95 -6.17
C PRO A 85 7.72 -9.99 -5.71
N VAL A 86 7.33 -8.78 -5.35
CA VAL A 86 8.25 -7.74 -4.88
C VAL A 86 7.74 -7.10 -3.61
N THR A 87 8.68 -6.72 -2.76
CA THR A 87 8.41 -6.00 -1.52
C THR A 87 9.19 -4.70 -1.49
N PHE A 88 8.50 -3.63 -1.09
CA PHE A 88 9.06 -2.29 -0.99
C PHE A 88 8.95 -1.80 0.43
N PRO A 89 10.01 -1.23 1.02
CA PRO A 89 9.91 -0.64 2.34
C PRO A 89 8.92 0.53 2.30
N THR A 90 7.98 0.51 3.23
CA THR A 90 6.91 1.50 3.37
C THR A 90 6.81 1.95 4.82
N GLU A 91 6.65 3.25 5.03
CA GLU A 91 6.51 3.87 6.34
C GLU A 91 5.26 4.75 6.35
N LEU A 92 4.53 4.76 7.46
CA LEU A 92 3.45 5.71 7.71
C LEU A 92 4.06 6.97 8.31
N VAL A 93 3.92 8.08 7.59
CA VAL A 93 4.51 9.36 7.95
C VAL A 93 3.54 10.19 8.79
N ALA A 94 2.23 10.05 8.55
CA ALA A 94 1.19 10.74 9.31
C ALA A 94 -0.13 9.96 9.28
N CYS A 95 -0.88 10.03 10.39
CA CYS A 95 -2.31 9.70 10.43
C CYS A 95 -3.06 10.97 10.79
N GLU A 96 -4.05 11.33 9.99
CA GLU A 96 -4.99 12.40 10.29
C GLU A 96 -6.42 11.83 10.21
N ASP A 97 -7.41 12.50 10.81
CA ASP A 97 -8.81 12.07 10.71
C ASP A 97 -9.26 11.91 9.25
N ALA A 98 -8.72 12.72 8.35
CA ALA A 98 -9.03 12.68 6.92
C ALA A 98 -8.31 11.56 6.14
N GLY A 99 -7.32 10.87 6.71
CA GLY A 99 -6.56 9.87 5.97
C GLY A 99 -5.16 9.52 6.49
N LEU A 100 -4.44 8.75 5.68
CA LEU A 100 -3.10 8.25 5.96
C LEU A 100 -2.11 8.81 4.94
N THR A 101 -0.94 9.25 5.41
CA THR A 101 0.18 9.59 4.52
C THR A 101 1.26 8.52 4.63
N LEU A 102 1.41 7.75 3.57
CA LEU A 102 2.44 6.73 3.43
C LEU A 102 3.65 7.30 2.68
N ARG A 103 4.83 6.76 2.94
CA ARG A 103 6.01 6.96 2.11
C ARG A 103 6.50 5.59 1.67
N ALA A 104 6.40 5.33 0.38
CA ALA A 104 6.75 4.06 -0.23
C ALA A 104 7.73 4.28 -1.39
N VAL A 105 8.47 3.24 -1.74
CA VAL A 105 9.22 3.23 -3.01
C VAL A 105 8.22 3.11 -4.16
N ALA A 106 8.18 4.12 -5.02
CA ALA A 106 7.24 4.19 -6.13
C ALA A 106 7.66 3.36 -7.35
N SER A 107 8.97 3.15 -7.51
CA SER A 107 9.51 2.37 -8.61
C SER A 107 10.89 1.83 -8.25
N THR A 108 11.12 0.56 -8.50
CA THR A 108 12.46 -0.04 -8.60
C THR A 108 12.52 -0.89 -9.86
N SER A 109 13.68 -0.93 -10.51
CA SER A 109 13.97 -1.96 -11.49
C SER A 109 14.11 -3.31 -10.79
N ILE A 110 13.59 -4.38 -11.39
CA ILE A 110 13.62 -5.74 -10.86
C ILE A 110 14.44 -6.59 -11.83
N ASP A 111 15.44 -7.31 -11.32
CA ASP A 111 16.23 -8.25 -12.13
C ASP A 111 15.53 -9.62 -12.27
N GLU A 112 16.12 -10.51 -13.08
CA GLU A 112 15.54 -11.83 -13.37
C GLU A 112 15.51 -12.77 -12.16
N GLY A 113 16.17 -12.42 -11.06
CA GLY A 113 16.08 -13.10 -9.76
C GLY A 113 14.96 -12.56 -8.87
N CYS A 114 14.07 -11.71 -9.38
CA CYS A 114 13.04 -11.00 -8.62
C CYS A 114 13.62 -10.14 -7.48
N GLN A 115 14.84 -9.60 -7.66
CA GLN A 115 15.47 -8.70 -6.70
C GLN A 115 15.49 -7.26 -7.22
N PRO A 116 15.53 -6.25 -6.32
CA PRO A 116 15.78 -4.88 -6.74
C PRO A 116 17.14 -4.80 -7.45
N SER A 117 17.14 -4.35 -8.70
CA SER A 117 18.35 -4.29 -9.51
C SER A 117 19.37 -3.34 -8.86
N ARG A 118 20.54 -3.88 -8.51
CA ARG A 118 21.64 -3.09 -7.91
C ARG A 118 22.26 -2.06 -8.85
N SER A 119 22.02 -2.21 -10.15
CA SER A 119 22.59 -1.36 -11.21
C SER A 119 21.61 -0.31 -11.74
N GLY A 120 20.45 -0.14 -11.09
CA GLY A 120 19.43 0.84 -11.47
C GLY A 120 19.58 2.20 -10.78
N PRO A 121 18.81 3.22 -11.21
CA PRO A 121 18.69 4.47 -10.45
C PRO A 121 18.18 4.18 -9.03
N PRO A 122 18.57 4.99 -8.03
CA PRO A 122 18.11 4.79 -6.66
C PRO A 122 16.58 4.81 -6.59
N PRO A 123 15.97 3.99 -5.73
CA PRO A 123 14.52 3.93 -5.59
C PRO A 123 13.96 5.30 -5.20
N VAL A 124 13.02 5.80 -5.99
CA VAL A 124 12.32 7.05 -5.69
C VAL A 124 11.28 6.75 -4.62
N ARG A 125 11.41 7.41 -3.46
CA ARG A 125 10.39 7.36 -2.40
C ARG A 125 9.37 8.46 -2.64
N LEU A 126 8.11 8.09 -2.87
CA LEU A 126 7.01 9.04 -2.99
C LEU A 126 6.15 9.02 -1.73
N LYS A 127 5.59 10.19 -1.42
CA LYS A 127 4.51 10.28 -0.45
C LYS A 127 3.20 9.93 -1.16
N GLN A 128 2.46 8.99 -0.61
CA GLN A 128 1.14 8.59 -1.06
C GLN A 128 0.14 9.00 0.00
N VAL A 129 -0.89 9.74 -0.40
CA VAL A 129 -1.97 10.14 0.49
C VAL A 129 -3.15 9.23 0.22
N LEU A 130 -3.59 8.52 1.24
CA LEU A 130 -4.80 7.73 1.24
C LEU A 130 -5.87 8.50 2.01
N LEU A 131 -6.92 8.91 1.34
CA LEU A 131 -8.03 9.61 1.97
C LEU A 131 -8.97 8.57 2.56
N ARG A 132 -9.39 8.79 3.80
CA ARG A 132 -10.32 7.92 4.50
C ARG A 132 -11.72 8.16 3.95
N ASP A 133 -12.39 7.11 3.52
CA ASP A 133 -13.81 7.19 3.19
C ASP A 133 -14.62 7.37 4.48
N PRO A 134 -15.67 8.22 4.47
CA PRO A 134 -16.54 8.34 5.63
C PRO A 134 -17.09 6.94 5.95
N PRO A 135 -17.20 6.56 7.24
CA PRO A 135 -17.83 5.31 7.59
C PRO A 135 -19.21 5.29 6.93
N ASP A 136 -19.53 4.21 6.20
CA ASP A 136 -20.83 4.04 5.58
C ASP A 136 -21.88 4.25 6.69
N ALA A 137 -22.58 5.38 6.62
CA ALA A 137 -23.69 5.65 7.51
C ALA A 137 -24.82 4.74 7.04
N GLY A 138 -24.72 3.46 7.40
CA GLY A 138 -25.75 2.48 7.11
C GLY A 138 -27.13 3.02 7.52
N PRO A 139 -28.19 2.71 6.75
CA PRO A 139 -29.53 3.24 6.95
C PRO A 139 -30.16 2.91 8.31
#